data_AF-Q25580-F1
#
_entry.id   AF-Q25580-F1
#
_cell.length_a   1.000
_cell.length_b   1.000
_cell.length_c   1.000
_cell.angle_alpha   90.00
_cell.angle_beta   90.00
_cell.angle_gamma   90.00
#
_symmetry.space_group_name_H-M   'P 1'
#
loop_
_entity.id
_entity.type
_entity.pdbx_description
1 polymer ?
#
loop_
_entity_poly.entity_id
_entity_poly.type
_entity_poly.pdbx_seq_one_letter_code
_entity_poly.pdbx_strand_id
1 'polypeptide(L)' 'EAKKYLTATERSDMASLLNVTETQVKI' A
#
# COMPACT_ATOMS: atom_id res chain seq x y z
N GLU A 1 -19.04 2.90 -2.25
CA GLU A 1 -18.14 3.55 -1.27
C GLU A 1 -16.70 3.20 -1.60
N ALA A 2 -15.76 4.15 -1.48
CA ALA A 2 -14.34 3.88 -1.72
C ALA A 2 -13.68 3.31 -0.46
N LYS A 3 -12.84 2.28 -0.63
CA LYS A 3 -12.13 1.61 0.45
C LYS A 3 -11.13 2.58 1.09
N LYS A 4 -11.27 2.88 2.39
CA LYS A 4 -10.41 3.84 3.11
C LYS A 4 -9.04 3.29 3.51
N TYR A 5 -8.87 1.97 3.54
CA TYR A 5 -7.64 1.33 4.01
C TYR A 5 -7.25 0.14 3.14
N LEU A 6 -5.96 0.02 2.90
CA LEU A 6 -5.36 -1.13 2.24
C LEU A 6 -5.16 -2.27 3.24
N THR A 7 -5.30 -3.49 2.77
CA THR A 7 -4.86 -4.72 3.47
C THR A 7 -3.33 -4.83 3.42
N ALA A 8 -2.76 -5.81 4.12
CA ALA A 8 -1.32 -6.05 4.09
C ALA A 8 -0.83 -6.39 2.67
N THR A 9 -1.54 -7.29 1.98
CA THR A 9 -1.24 -7.68 0.60
C THR A 9 -1.33 -6.48 -0.34
N GLU A 10 -2.43 -5.72 -0.29
CA GLU A 10 -2.60 -4.53 -1.15
C GLU A 10 -1.53 -3.46 -0.90
N ARG A 11 -1.05 -3.32 0.34
CA ARG A 11 0.10 -2.43 0.65
C ARG A 11 1.40 -2.93 0.04
N SER A 12 1.66 -4.23 0.12
CA SER A 12 2.88 -4.83 -0.42
C SER A 12 2.91 -4.70 -1.94
N ASP A 13 1.79 -4.98 -2.60
CA ASP A 13 1.64 -4.82 -4.05
C ASP A 13 1.85 -3.36 -4.47
N MET A 14 1.27 -2.41 -3.74
CA MET A 14 1.41 -0.98 -4.00
C MET A 14 2.85 -0.48 -3.77
N ALA A 15 3.52 -0.98 -2.73
CA ALA A 15 4.92 -0.67 -2.46
C ALA A 15 5.82 -1.12 -3.61
N SER A 16 5.60 -2.34 -4.10
CA SER A 16 6.33 -2.90 -5.25
C SER A 16 6.07 -2.09 -6.53
N LEU A 17 4.80 -1.77 -6.83
CA LEU A 17 4.41 -1.03 -8.03
C LEU A 17 5.01 0.38 -8.07
N LEU A 18 5.02 1.05 -6.92
CA LEU A 18 5.53 2.42 -6.80
C LEU A 18 7.03 2.48 -6.51
N ASN A 19 7.70 1.33 -6.40
CA ASN A 19 9.10 1.21 -6.02
C ASN A 19 9.44 1.96 -4.72
N VAL A 20 8.58 1.80 -3.72
CA VAL A 20 8.72 2.34 -2.36
C VAL A 20 8.63 1.21 -1.34
N THR A 21 8.84 1.52 -0.06
CA THR A 21 8.66 0.56 1.03
C THR A 21 7.22 0.55 1.56
N GLU A 22 6.78 -0.55 2.15
CA GLU A 22 5.46 -0.64 2.80
C GLU A 22 5.25 0.42 3.90
N THR A 23 6.34 0.85 4.54
CA THR A 23 6.31 1.96 5.51
C THR A 23 5.94 3.27 4.84
N GLN A 24 6.45 3.54 3.64
CA GLN A 24 6.13 4.75 2.87
C GLN A 24 4.70 4.74 2.31
N VAL A 25 4.11 3.56 2.06
CA VAL A 25 2.68 3.43 1.68
C VAL A 25 1.75 3.72 2.87
N LYS A 26 2.27 3.72 4.10
CA LYS A 26 1.51 3.86 5.35
C LYS A 26 1.37 5.31 5.84
N ILE A 27 2.22 6.22 5.34
CA ILE A 27 2.25 7.65 5.69
C ILE A 27 1.24 8.39 4.80
#